data_AF-R6J053-F1
#
_entry.id   AF-R6J053-F1
#
_cell.length_a   1.000
_cell.length_b   1.000
_cell.length_c   1.000
_cell.angle_alpha   90.00
_cell.angle_beta   90.00
_cell.angle_gamma   90.00
#
_symmetry.space_group_name_H-M   'P 1'
#
loop_
_entity.id
_entity.type
_entity.pdbx_description
1 polymer ?
#
loop_
_entity_poly.entity_id
_entity_poly.type
_entity_poly.pdbx_seq_one_letter_code
_entity_poly.pdbx_strand_id
1 'polypeptide(L)'
;MPSAFDQVRYYGMGPYPNLSDYNLHCHTGIFETAVTTMHEDYIKPQESSARTDTRWAQVTDQCGFGLRFDAIDAPMTFAADPYTSQRCAKARHREELTAGGTTCIHLDQYQLGAGSNACGPVPRHGHTRNTPGNRVFSFSFEPTGERHD
;
A
#
# COMPACT_ATOMS: atom_id res chain seq x y z
N MET A 1 -2.32 11.73 4.71
CA MET A 1 -3.55 12.30 5.31
C MET A 1 -3.39 12.38 6.83
N PRO A 2 -4.17 13.20 7.56
CA PRO A 2 -4.21 13.15 9.02
C PRO A 2 -4.52 11.73 9.52
N SER A 3 -4.07 11.36 10.73
CA SER A 3 -4.26 10.00 11.27
C SER A 3 -5.73 9.61 11.50
N ALA A 4 -6.65 10.58 11.55
CA ALA A 4 -8.08 10.31 11.65
C ALA A 4 -8.66 9.64 10.40
N PHE A 5 -7.97 9.71 9.25
CA PHE A 5 -8.34 9.01 8.03
C PHE A 5 -7.70 7.62 8.05
N ASP A 6 -8.29 6.72 8.82
CA ASP A 6 -7.78 5.38 9.12
C ASP A 6 -8.62 4.25 8.52
N GLN A 7 -9.76 4.55 7.89
CA GLN A 7 -10.63 3.58 7.26
C GLN A 7 -10.26 3.41 5.80
N VAL A 8 -10.03 2.17 5.38
CA VAL A 8 -9.62 1.82 4.01
C VAL A 8 -10.63 0.89 3.40
N ARG A 9 -11.02 1.19 2.16
CA ARG A 9 -11.78 0.29 1.30
C ARG A 9 -11.14 0.25 -0.07
N TYR A 10 -10.88 -0.92 -0.63
CA TYR A 10 -10.22 -1.02 -1.94
C TYR A 10 -10.75 -2.19 -2.77
N TYR A 11 -10.66 -2.06 -4.09
CA TYR A 11 -10.88 -3.13 -5.05
C TYR A 11 -9.54 -3.52 -5.67
N GLY A 12 -9.02 -4.68 -5.29
CA GLY A 12 -7.69 -5.16 -5.70
C GLY A 12 -7.38 -6.55 -5.17
N MET A 13 -6.10 -6.94 -5.17
CA MET A 13 -5.66 -8.21 -4.57
C MET A 13 -5.59 -8.10 -3.04
N GLY A 14 -6.21 -9.05 -2.36
CA GLY A 14 -6.25 -9.11 -0.90
C GLY A 14 -6.75 -10.45 -0.35
N PRO A 15 -7.08 -10.53 0.95
CA PRO A 15 -7.06 -9.43 1.93
C PRO A 15 -5.66 -9.09 2.47
N TYR A 16 -4.69 -9.99 2.26
CA TYR A 16 -3.35 -9.91 2.85
C TYR A 16 -2.36 -9.10 2.00
N PRO A 17 -1.24 -8.64 2.60
CA PRO A 17 -0.14 -8.04 1.86
C PRO A 17 0.34 -8.94 0.72
N ASN A 18 0.64 -8.32 -0.42
CA ASN A 18 1.08 -9.03 -1.61
C ASN A 18 2.00 -8.17 -2.48
N LEU A 19 2.82 -8.84 -3.27
CA LEU A 19 3.78 -8.28 -4.22
C LEU A 19 3.70 -9.05 -5.54
N SER A 20 4.35 -8.54 -6.59
CA SER A 20 4.26 -9.13 -7.92
C SER A 20 4.70 -10.60 -7.99
N ASP A 21 5.63 -11.04 -7.12
CA ASP A 21 6.12 -12.41 -6.99
C ASP A 21 5.63 -13.13 -5.71
N TYR A 22 4.77 -12.49 -4.91
CA TYR A 22 4.22 -13.01 -3.67
C TYR A 22 2.73 -12.62 -3.54
N ASN A 23 1.85 -13.30 -4.27
CA ASN A 23 0.43 -12.96 -4.32
C ASN A 23 -0.55 -14.14 -4.46
N LEU A 24 -0.06 -15.39 -4.59
CA LEU A 24 -0.91 -16.56 -4.86
C LEU A 24 -1.87 -16.90 -3.70
N HIS A 25 -1.61 -16.39 -2.50
CA HIS A 25 -2.48 -16.51 -1.33
C HIS A 25 -3.61 -15.47 -1.31
N CYS A 26 -3.60 -14.50 -2.23
CA CYS A 26 -4.59 -13.45 -2.35
C CYS A 26 -5.51 -13.68 -3.55
N HIS A 27 -6.66 -13.02 -3.52
CA HIS A 27 -7.62 -12.99 -4.63
C HIS A 27 -8.11 -11.56 -4.87
N THR A 28 -8.63 -11.30 -6.07
CA THR A 28 -9.22 -10.01 -6.38
C THR A 28 -10.60 -9.88 -5.76
N GLY A 29 -10.85 -8.78 -5.05
CA GLY A 29 -12.11 -8.53 -4.37
C GLY A 29 -12.19 -7.11 -3.82
N ILE A 30 -13.35 -6.77 -3.23
CA ILE A 30 -13.51 -5.54 -2.46
C ILE A 30 -13.26 -5.87 -0.99
N PHE A 31 -12.34 -5.16 -0.37
CA PHE A 31 -11.95 -5.37 1.02
C PHE A 31 -12.07 -4.07 1.80
N GLU A 32 -12.44 -4.20 3.06
CA GLU A 32 -12.54 -3.12 4.05
C GLU A 32 -11.61 -3.45 5.22
N THR A 33 -10.83 -2.47 5.66
CA THR A 33 -9.80 -2.63 6.71
C THR A 33 -9.46 -1.28 7.34
N ALA A 34 -8.77 -1.29 8.47
CA ALA A 34 -8.11 -0.10 8.99
C ALA A 34 -6.66 0.00 8.48
N VAL A 35 -6.12 1.22 8.42
CA VAL A 35 -4.71 1.50 8.10
C VAL A 35 -3.76 0.73 9.01
N THR A 36 -4.08 0.64 10.31
CA THR A 36 -3.27 -0.10 11.30
C THR A 36 -3.28 -1.60 11.06
N THR A 37 -4.39 -2.15 10.54
CA THR A 37 -4.53 -3.59 10.22
C THR A 37 -3.82 -3.95 8.92
N MET A 38 -3.58 -2.99 8.03
CA MET A 38 -2.86 -3.26 6.77
C MET A 38 -1.37 -3.53 6.99
N HIS A 39 -0.79 -2.99 8.07
CA HIS A 39 0.62 -3.13 8.42
C HIS A 39 0.91 -4.48 9.08
N GLU A 40 1.87 -5.23 8.54
CA GLU A 40 2.38 -6.45 9.18
C GLU A 40 3.49 -6.10 10.19
N ASP A 41 3.33 -6.54 11.46
CA ASP A 41 4.27 -6.28 12.57
C ASP A 41 5.49 -7.22 12.51
N TYR A 42 6.33 -7.07 11.49
CA TYR A 42 7.58 -7.81 11.39
C TYR A 42 8.58 -7.42 12.51
N ILE A 43 9.34 -8.40 13.02
CA ILE A 43 10.36 -8.21 14.08
C ILE A 43 11.30 -7.04 13.74
N LYS A 44 11.80 -7.01 12.50
CA LYS A 44 12.48 -5.85 11.93
C LYS A 44 11.49 -5.16 11.00
N PRO A 45 11.10 -3.90 11.29
CA PRO A 45 10.23 -3.12 10.42
C PRO A 45 10.70 -3.10 8.97
N GLN A 46 9.76 -3.33 8.06
CA GLN A 46 9.98 -3.37 6.62
C GLN A 46 8.66 -3.12 5.89
N GLU A 47 8.74 -2.93 4.57
CA GLU A 47 7.59 -2.77 3.70
C GLU A 47 6.60 -3.93 3.83
N SER A 48 5.32 -3.62 4.09
CA SER A 48 4.36 -4.64 4.51
C SER A 48 2.88 -4.37 4.21
N SER A 49 2.50 -3.24 3.62
CA SER A 49 1.08 -2.89 3.43
C SER A 49 0.60 -2.94 1.96
N ALA A 50 1.49 -3.29 1.02
CA ALA A 50 1.19 -3.32 -0.40
C ALA A 50 0.02 -4.24 -0.78
N ARG A 51 -0.83 -3.75 -1.68
CA ARG A 51 -1.95 -4.44 -2.33
C ARG A 51 -1.83 -4.22 -3.85
N THR A 52 -1.37 -5.23 -4.58
CA THR A 52 -1.21 -5.16 -6.04
C THR A 52 -2.55 -5.26 -6.77
N ASP A 53 -2.54 -4.96 -8.07
CA ASP A 53 -3.70 -4.98 -8.95
C ASP A 53 -4.92 -4.22 -8.39
N THR A 54 -4.65 -3.16 -7.62
CA THR A 54 -5.68 -2.28 -7.07
C THR A 54 -6.20 -1.36 -8.16
N ARG A 55 -7.51 -1.40 -8.40
CA ARG A 55 -8.21 -0.59 -9.39
C ARG A 55 -8.70 0.72 -8.81
N TRP A 56 -9.15 0.68 -7.56
CA TRP A 56 -9.47 1.87 -6.78
C TRP A 56 -9.26 1.61 -5.29
N ALA A 57 -8.97 2.67 -4.55
CA ALA A 57 -8.88 2.67 -3.09
C ALA A 57 -9.53 3.93 -2.52
N GLN A 58 -10.16 3.80 -1.36
CA GLN A 58 -10.74 4.88 -0.58
C GLN A 58 -10.05 4.90 0.78
N VAL A 59 -9.67 6.09 1.23
CA VAL A 59 -9.17 6.32 2.59
C VAL A 59 -10.02 7.41 3.21
N THR A 60 -10.77 7.05 4.25
CA THR A 60 -11.75 7.90 4.90
C THR A 60 -11.52 7.97 6.40
N ASP A 61 -12.13 8.96 7.04
CA ASP A 61 -12.36 8.95 8.47
C ASP A 61 -13.50 7.99 8.85
N GLN A 62 -13.80 7.93 10.15
CA GLN A 62 -14.89 7.12 10.71
C GLN A 62 -16.29 7.57 10.27
N CYS A 63 -16.44 8.82 9.81
CA CYS A 63 -17.69 9.37 9.30
C CYS A 63 -17.85 9.11 7.79
N GLY A 64 -16.84 8.53 7.13
CA GLY A 64 -16.85 8.21 5.70
C GLY A 64 -16.36 9.35 4.81
N PHE A 65 -15.93 10.49 5.37
CA PHE A 65 -15.33 11.57 4.60
C PHE A 65 -13.87 11.26 4.29
N GLY A 66 -13.42 11.50 3.06
CA GLY A 66 -12.05 11.24 2.68
C GLY A 66 -11.76 11.39 1.20
N LEU A 67 -10.81 10.59 0.72
CA LEU A 67 -10.42 10.58 -0.69
C LEU A 67 -10.61 9.20 -1.29
N ARG A 68 -11.10 9.19 -2.53
CA ARG A 68 -11.07 8.05 -3.43
C ARG A 68 -9.96 8.26 -4.46
N PHE A 69 -9.23 7.20 -4.75
CA PHE A 69 -8.18 7.14 -5.77
C PHE A 69 -8.57 6.06 -6.78
N ASP A 70 -8.61 6.42 -8.06
CA ASP A 70 -8.91 5.50 -9.15
C ASP A 70 -7.69 5.40 -10.09
N ALA A 71 -7.28 4.17 -10.38
CA ALA A 71 -6.20 3.91 -11.32
C ALA A 71 -6.68 4.17 -12.75
N ILE A 72 -5.85 4.83 -13.57
CA ILE A 72 -6.14 5.12 -14.97
C ILE A 72 -5.30 4.18 -15.85
N ASP A 73 -5.91 3.66 -16.92
CA ASP A 73 -5.35 2.72 -17.92
C ASP A 73 -4.96 1.33 -17.41
N ALA A 74 -4.34 1.23 -16.22
CA ALA A 74 -3.89 -0.02 -15.62
C ALA A 74 -4.02 0.01 -14.09
N PRO A 75 -4.19 -1.15 -13.43
CA PRO A 75 -4.17 -1.23 -11.97
C PRO A 75 -2.86 -0.70 -11.35
N MET A 76 -2.96 -0.21 -10.11
CA MET A 76 -1.85 0.28 -9.30
C MET A 76 -1.53 -0.68 -8.13
N THR A 77 -0.36 -0.50 -7.51
CA THR A 77 -0.11 -0.97 -6.16
C THR A 77 -0.54 0.11 -5.19
N PHE A 78 -1.44 -0.24 -4.26
CA PHE A 78 -1.91 0.63 -3.20
C PHE A 78 -1.31 0.18 -1.86
N ALA A 79 -0.89 1.12 -1.02
CA ALA A 79 -0.46 0.87 0.34
C ALA A 79 -0.90 2.03 1.24
N ALA A 80 -1.20 1.71 2.50
CA ALA A 80 -1.52 2.70 3.52
C ALA A 80 -0.94 2.28 4.87
N ASP A 81 -0.18 3.16 5.51
CA ASP A 81 0.51 2.91 6.77
C ASP A 81 0.40 4.09 7.74
N PRO A 82 0.45 3.87 9.06
CA PRO A 82 0.58 4.95 10.05
C PRO A 82 2.02 5.49 10.16
N TYR A 83 2.95 4.93 9.36
CA TYR A 83 4.38 5.22 9.35
C TYR A 83 4.82 5.63 7.95
N THR A 84 5.83 6.51 7.84
CA THR A 84 6.47 6.77 6.56
C THR A 84 7.46 5.66 6.22
N SER A 85 7.70 5.39 4.92
CA SER A 85 8.71 4.41 4.51
C SER A 85 10.10 4.71 5.08
N GLN A 86 10.46 5.99 5.25
CA GLN A 86 11.74 6.38 5.86
C GLN A 86 11.81 6.06 7.36
N ARG A 87 10.69 6.11 8.09
CA ARG A 87 10.64 5.67 9.49
C ARG A 87 10.76 4.17 9.57
N CYS A 88 9.99 3.45 8.76
CA CYS A 88 10.03 2.00 8.67
C CYS A 88 11.46 1.50 8.34
N ALA A 89 12.14 2.12 7.36
CA ALA A 89 13.49 1.74 6.98
C ALA A 89 14.57 2.06 8.03
N LYS A 90 14.33 3.04 8.92
CA LYS A 90 15.27 3.44 9.97
C LYS A 90 15.16 2.57 11.23
N ALA A 91 13.95 2.12 11.56
CA ALA A 91 13.71 1.30 12.75
C ALA A 91 14.39 -0.07 12.62
N ARG A 92 15.08 -0.50 13.67
CA ARG A 92 15.76 -1.80 13.72
C ARG A 92 14.93 -2.87 14.39
N HIS A 93 14.04 -2.45 15.27
CA HIS A 93 13.12 -3.30 16.01
C HIS A 93 11.73 -2.66 16.02
N ARG A 94 10.68 -3.48 16.03
CA ARG A 94 9.28 -3.03 15.95
C ARG A 94 8.88 -2.01 17.01
N GLU A 95 9.42 -2.11 18.22
CA GLU A 95 9.20 -1.18 19.31
C GLU A 95 9.74 0.24 19.06
N GLU A 96 10.67 0.40 18.12
CA GLU A 96 11.19 1.71 17.70
C GLU A 96 10.26 2.42 16.70
N LEU A 97 9.33 1.67 16.09
CA LEU A 97 8.46 2.19 15.04
C LEU A 97 7.26 2.93 15.63
N THR A 98 7.39 4.26 15.70
CA THR A 98 6.36 5.14 16.25
C THR A 98 5.57 5.86 15.16
N ALA A 99 4.24 5.90 15.33
CA ALA A 99 3.31 6.52 14.38
C ALA A 99 3.57 8.02 14.24
N GLY A 100 3.41 8.53 13.02
CA GLY A 100 3.73 9.93 12.68
C GLY A 100 2.59 10.93 12.91
N GLY A 101 1.42 10.49 13.37
CA GLY A 101 0.19 11.30 13.35
C GLY A 101 -0.41 11.49 11.95
N THR A 102 0.03 10.68 10.98
CA THR A 102 -0.44 10.72 9.59
C THR A 102 -0.65 9.33 9.03
N THR A 103 -1.68 9.19 8.21
CA THR A 103 -1.85 8.05 7.28
C THR A 103 -1.01 8.34 6.03
N CYS A 104 0.04 7.55 5.82
CA CYS A 104 0.91 7.61 4.65
C CYS A 104 0.33 6.72 3.56
N ILE A 105 0.03 7.29 2.39
CA ILE A 105 -0.60 6.59 1.27
C ILE A 105 0.41 6.50 0.13
N HIS A 106 0.54 5.31 -0.43
CA HIS A 106 1.39 5.01 -1.58
C HIS A 106 0.50 4.57 -2.75
N LEU A 107 0.70 5.21 -3.90
CA LEU A 107 0.05 4.90 -5.17
C LEU A 107 1.17 4.69 -6.18
N ASP A 108 1.50 3.43 -6.42
CA ASP A 108 2.66 3.08 -7.24
C ASP A 108 2.22 2.37 -8.51
N GLN A 109 2.82 2.74 -9.65
CA GLN A 109 2.64 1.96 -10.89
C GLN A 109 3.17 0.53 -10.73
N TYR A 110 4.18 0.37 -9.88
CA TYR A 110 4.88 -0.89 -9.67
C TYR A 110 5.76 -0.84 -8.44
N GLN A 111 5.83 -1.98 -7.75
CA GLN A 111 6.73 -2.24 -6.65
C GLN A 111 7.57 -3.48 -6.96
N LEU A 112 8.87 -3.42 -6.63
CA LEU A 112 9.81 -4.53 -6.82
C LEU A 112 9.30 -5.78 -6.09
N GLY A 113 9.46 -6.96 -6.70
CA GLY A 113 9.19 -8.22 -6.02
C GLY A 113 10.10 -8.43 -4.79
N ALA A 114 9.69 -9.29 -3.87
CA ALA A 114 10.47 -9.57 -2.66
C ALA A 114 11.73 -10.41 -2.97
N GLY A 115 11.60 -11.42 -3.84
CA GLY A 115 12.61 -12.45 -4.01
C GLY A 115 12.94 -13.15 -2.69
N SER A 116 14.20 -13.57 -2.53
CA SER A 116 14.70 -14.18 -1.28
C SER A 116 16.17 -13.82 -1.03
N ASN A 117 16.59 -12.64 -1.49
CA ASN A 117 17.98 -12.20 -1.52
C ASN A 117 18.61 -11.93 -0.14
N ALA A 118 17.90 -12.22 0.96
CA ALA A 118 18.52 -12.35 2.27
C ALA A 118 19.49 -13.55 2.32
N CYS A 119 19.11 -14.66 1.68
CA CYS A 119 19.96 -15.83 1.45
C CYS A 119 19.38 -16.65 0.29
N GLY A 120 19.50 -16.15 -0.94
CA GLY A 120 18.79 -16.71 -2.08
C GLY A 120 18.78 -15.79 -3.29
N PRO A 121 17.99 -16.09 -4.31
CA PRO A 121 17.91 -15.28 -5.52
C PRO A 121 17.24 -13.93 -5.31
N VAL A 122 17.65 -12.96 -6.11
CA VAL A 122 16.90 -11.73 -6.41
C VAL A 122 15.56 -12.06 -7.11
N PRO A 123 14.59 -11.13 -7.14
CA PRO A 123 13.37 -11.33 -7.93
C PRO A 123 13.70 -11.65 -9.39
N ARG A 124 12.94 -12.57 -10.00
CA ARG A 124 13.13 -12.93 -11.41
C ARG A 124 12.84 -11.74 -12.32
N HIS A 125 13.34 -11.76 -13.56
CA HIS A 125 13.23 -10.63 -14.50
C HIS A 125 11.83 -10.01 -14.61
N GLY A 126 10.77 -10.83 -14.65
CA GLY A 126 9.37 -10.36 -14.70
C GLY A 126 8.88 -9.59 -13.48
N HIS A 127 9.61 -9.67 -12.37
CA HIS A 127 9.36 -9.00 -11.09
C HIS A 127 10.46 -7.99 -10.77
N THR A 128 11.16 -7.51 -11.80
CA THR A 128 12.12 -6.42 -11.72
C THR A 128 11.80 -5.34 -12.74
N ARG A 129 12.21 -4.10 -12.45
CA ARG A 129 12.17 -2.99 -13.41
C ARG A 129 13.53 -2.30 -13.43
N ASN A 130 14.53 -2.99 -13.98
CA ASN A 130 15.92 -2.54 -14.00
C ASN A 130 16.31 -1.74 -15.24
N THR A 131 15.40 -1.61 -16.21
CA THR A 131 15.64 -0.85 -17.44
C THR A 131 15.09 0.57 -17.29
N PRO A 132 15.94 1.61 -17.35
CA PRO A 132 15.49 2.98 -17.49
C PRO A 132 14.65 3.13 -18.76
N GLY A 133 13.48 3.75 -18.65
CA GLY A 133 12.61 3.98 -19.78
C GLY A 133 11.51 4.96 -19.39
N ASN A 134 10.95 5.64 -20.39
CA ASN A 134 9.81 6.53 -20.17
C ASN A 134 8.61 5.69 -19.72
N ARG A 135 8.08 6.03 -18.55
CA ARG A 135 6.88 5.42 -18.00
C ARG A 135 5.90 6.51 -17.65
N VAL A 136 4.66 6.29 -18.05
CA VAL A 136 3.53 7.11 -17.65
C VAL A 136 2.75 6.32 -16.63
N PHE A 137 2.47 6.95 -15.49
CA PHE A 137 1.57 6.47 -14.47
C PHE A 137 0.53 7.56 -14.25
N SER A 138 -0.73 7.17 -14.21
CA SER A 138 -1.84 8.10 -14.07
C SER A 138 -2.87 7.52 -13.13
N PHE A 139 -3.40 8.39 -12.28
CA PHE A 139 -4.50 8.12 -11.37
C PHE A 139 -5.31 9.40 -11.22
N SER A 140 -6.59 9.27 -10.89
CA SER A 140 -7.42 10.39 -10.44
C SER A 140 -7.70 10.27 -8.96
N PHE A 141 -8.03 11.39 -8.34
CA PHE A 141 -8.56 11.39 -6.98
C PHE A 141 -9.70 12.37 -6.85
N GLU A 142 -10.66 12.02 -6.01
CA GLU A 142 -11.84 12.83 -5.72
C GLU A 142 -12.23 12.71 -4.24
N PRO A 143 -12.89 13.74 -3.65
CA PRO A 143 -13.51 13.61 -2.35
C PRO A 143 -14.56 12.50 -2.35
N THR A 144 -14.67 11.76 -1.24
CA THR A 144 -15.75 10.80 -1.00
C THR A 144 -16.37 11.06 0.36
N GLY A 145 -17.66 10.74 0.51
CA GLY A 145 -18.44 11.02 1.71
C GLY A 145 -18.81 12.49 1.86
N GLU A 146 -19.69 12.77 2.82
CA GLU A 146 -20.06 14.14 3.20
C GLU A 146 -19.15 14.64 4.32
N ARG A 147 -18.70 15.89 4.21
CA ARG A 147 -17.92 16.53 5.26
C ARG A 147 -18.87 16.92 6.39
N HIS A 148 -18.80 16.23 7.51
CA HIS A 148 -19.46 16.64 8.74
C HIS A 148 -18.58 17.68 9.43
N ASP A 149 -19.03 18.93 9.40
CA ASP A 149 -18.44 20.11 10.04
C ASP A 149 -18.69 20.17 11.55
#